data_AF-A0A6A4XHC7-F1
#
_entry.id   AF-A0A6A4XHC7-F1
#
_cell.length_a   1.000
_cell.length_b   1.000
_cell.length_c   1.000
_cell.angle_alpha   90.00
_cell.angle_beta   90.00
_cell.angle_gamma   90.00
#
_symmetry.space_group_name_H-M   'P 1'
#
loop_
_entity.id
_entity.type
_entity.pdbx_description
1 polymer ?
#
loop_
_entity_poly.entity_id
_entity_poly.type
_entity_poly.pdbx_seq_one_letter_code
_entity_poly.pdbx_strand_id
1 'polypeptide(L)'
;MLQSFTEKSRRAKQQATAELRRSATTPELVFSAASAVHQEGRRRAARLLEEAGSPGRGGLLKALYTREIGDDMGLGLLVSRAAETPEPHHSLTTEEALAVTVDLDLTKAQYSNMRLTAEEHGCKLYPAYKRVAKAEAECLPPASAFTVLPDQAQLATETKAVSQEELQQVGAEISALQPLSTPTAVVRYELVMTMVGGKMVNVATGTASSQRCCMCGLTLRKFNDLTAVAAQPVTNQQYGLSTLHCWLRSFDYLLRLSYRLPLQEDSKERRQQRKAEVQEAFRTRMGLRVDELRAGGSGNSNDGNTARFAFRSPAGFAACTGVDQELIDRVGTVLQAVSCLHRLDIDALSAYCRRTAELYVERYSHHPMSTTLHKLLSHSAAVVESCHLPIGMMSEEAAEATHKRVRQYRLRHTRKDSRIHTMSDLLGYLLVASDPLLSSLG
;
A
#
# COMPACT_ATOMS: atom_id res chain seq x y z
N MET A 1 -5.18 73.25 -3.70
CA MET A 1 -4.37 72.83 -2.53
C MET A 1 -3.21 72.01 -3.07
N LEU A 2 -1.96 72.49 -2.97
CA LEU A 2 -0.79 71.76 -3.47
C LEU A 2 -0.58 70.51 -2.60
N GLN A 3 -0.69 69.32 -3.19
CA GLN A 3 -0.37 68.07 -2.49
C GLN A 3 1.09 68.09 -2.03
N SER A 4 1.32 67.70 -0.78
CA SER A 4 2.65 67.57 -0.22
C SER A 4 3.48 66.56 -1.05
N PHE A 5 4.81 66.70 -1.04
CA PHE A 5 5.66 65.78 -1.82
C PHE A 5 5.44 64.32 -1.41
N THR A 6 5.17 64.05 -0.13
CA THR A 6 4.90 62.70 0.42
C THR A 6 3.64 62.05 -0.13
N GLU A 7 2.61 62.83 -0.45
CA GLU A 7 1.30 62.34 -0.92
C GLU A 7 1.24 62.15 -2.44
N LYS A 8 2.24 62.63 -3.19
CA LYS A 8 2.29 62.47 -4.65
C LYS A 8 2.53 61.01 -5.07
N SER A 9 1.92 60.61 -6.18
CA SER A 9 2.18 59.30 -6.81
C SER A 9 3.65 59.17 -7.26
N ARG A 10 4.15 57.93 -7.41
CA ARG A 10 5.55 57.66 -7.79
C ARG A 10 5.96 58.37 -9.08
N ARG A 11 5.07 58.40 -10.08
CA ARG A 11 5.28 59.09 -11.36
C ARG A 11 5.38 60.61 -11.18
N ALA A 12 4.51 61.20 -10.36
CA ALA A 12 4.52 62.64 -10.08
C ALA A 12 5.76 63.07 -9.28
N LYS A 13 6.22 62.25 -8.31
CA LYS A 13 7.48 62.47 -7.57
C LYS A 13 8.69 62.47 -8.51
N GLN A 14 8.77 61.51 -9.43
CA GLN A 14 9.86 61.42 -10.41
C GLN A 14 9.91 62.64 -11.35
N GLN A 15 8.75 63.17 -11.73
CA GLN A 15 8.68 64.37 -12.56
C GLN A 15 9.09 65.62 -11.78
N ALA A 16 8.66 65.74 -10.52
CA ALA A 16 9.04 66.85 -9.64
C ALA A 16 10.53 66.89 -9.30
N THR A 17 11.22 65.73 -9.26
CA THR A 17 12.67 65.64 -9.00
C THR A 17 13.49 65.44 -10.28
N ALA A 18 12.92 65.70 -11.46
CA ALA A 18 13.61 65.48 -12.73
C ALA A 18 14.82 66.40 -12.90
N GLU A 19 14.74 67.65 -12.44
CA GLU A 19 15.81 68.63 -12.56
C GLU A 19 17.03 68.25 -11.70
N LEU A 20 16.81 67.83 -10.45
CA LEU A 20 17.87 67.35 -9.55
C LEU A 20 18.67 66.18 -10.14
N ARG A 21 18.02 65.30 -10.91
CA ARG A 21 18.68 64.17 -11.57
C ARG A 21 19.41 64.55 -12.86
N ARG A 22 19.15 65.74 -13.40
CA ARG A 22 19.86 66.28 -14.58
C ARG A 22 21.05 67.15 -14.17
N SER A 23 20.95 67.86 -13.04
CA SER A 23 21.95 68.84 -12.61
C SER A 23 23.01 68.30 -11.64
N ALA A 24 22.79 67.14 -11.02
CA ALA A 24 23.72 66.55 -10.05
C ALA A 24 24.02 65.08 -10.35
N THR A 25 25.23 64.65 -10.03
CA THR A 25 25.70 63.27 -10.14
C THR A 25 25.17 62.42 -8.99
N THR A 26 25.16 61.08 -9.16
CA THR A 26 24.70 60.16 -8.13
C THR A 26 25.46 60.30 -6.79
N PRO A 27 26.80 60.47 -6.76
CA PRO A 27 27.52 60.72 -5.51
C PRO A 27 27.11 62.02 -4.81
N GLU A 28 26.88 63.11 -5.56
CA GLU A 28 26.44 64.39 -5.01
C GLU A 28 25.03 64.31 -4.41
N LEU A 29 24.11 63.58 -5.07
CA LEU A 29 22.76 63.35 -4.56
C LEU A 29 22.77 62.47 -3.30
N VAL A 30 23.62 61.44 -3.27
CA VAL A 30 23.78 60.56 -2.09
C VAL A 30 24.33 61.34 -0.90
N PHE A 31 25.37 62.15 -1.13
CA PHE A 31 25.97 62.98 -0.08
C PHE A 31 25.00 64.05 0.44
N SER A 32 24.29 64.73 -0.45
CA SER A 32 23.26 65.72 -0.08
C SER A 32 22.15 65.10 0.76
N ALA A 33 21.66 63.93 0.37
CA ALA A 33 20.64 63.20 1.12
C ALA A 33 21.16 62.71 2.49
N ALA A 34 22.38 62.16 2.55
CA ALA A 34 22.98 61.70 3.80
C ALA A 34 23.22 62.86 4.78
N SER A 35 23.70 64.01 4.29
CA SER A 35 23.95 65.21 5.08
C SER A 35 22.65 65.78 5.68
N ALA A 36 21.58 65.88 4.89
CA ALA A 36 20.27 66.31 5.39
C ALA A 36 19.73 65.38 6.49
N VAL A 37 19.82 64.06 6.29
CA VAL A 37 19.39 63.05 7.27
C VAL A 37 20.26 63.08 8.53
N HIS A 38 21.54 63.43 8.41
CA HIS A 38 22.44 63.60 9.54
C HIS A 38 22.07 64.83 10.39
N GLN A 39 21.74 65.95 9.75
CA GLN A 39 21.30 67.18 10.41
C GLN A 39 19.98 66.99 11.18
N GLU A 40 19.10 66.11 10.71
CA GLU A 40 17.88 65.68 11.42
C GLU A 40 18.16 64.72 12.61
N GLY A 41 19.44 64.47 12.94
CA GLY A 41 19.85 63.61 14.07
C GLY A 41 19.84 62.10 13.77
N ARG A 42 19.50 61.70 12.54
CA ARG A 42 19.37 60.28 12.15
C ARG A 42 20.70 59.72 11.63
N ARG A 43 21.72 59.71 12.49
CA ARG A 43 23.11 59.38 12.14
C ARG A 43 23.29 58.00 11.51
N ARG A 44 22.53 56.99 11.95
CA ARG A 44 22.57 55.63 11.37
C ARG A 44 22.02 55.58 9.94
N ALA A 45 20.94 56.31 9.66
CA ALA A 45 20.33 56.36 8.33
C ALA A 45 21.20 57.13 7.33
N ALA A 46 21.86 58.20 7.76
CA ALA A 46 22.84 58.92 6.96
C ALA A 46 23.99 58.00 6.50
N ARG A 47 24.53 57.18 7.43
CA ARG A 47 25.60 56.22 7.13
C ARG A 47 25.18 55.17 6.11
N LEU A 48 23.95 54.64 6.22
CA LEU A 48 23.42 53.65 5.29
C LEU A 48 23.23 54.20 3.87
N LEU A 49 22.86 55.48 3.73
CA LEU A 49 22.74 56.13 2.42
C LEU A 49 24.09 56.23 1.70
N GLU A 50 25.15 56.61 2.43
CA GLU A 50 26.52 56.68 1.89
C GLU A 50 27.08 55.30 1.52
N GLU A 51 26.82 54.29 2.36
CA GLU A 51 27.24 52.91 2.10
C GLU A 51 26.50 52.31 0.90
N ALA A 52 25.21 52.61 0.73
CA ALA A 52 24.41 52.16 -0.40
C ALA A 52 24.83 52.82 -1.74
N GLY A 53 25.31 54.06 -1.70
CA GLY A 53 25.80 54.79 -2.88
C GLY A 53 27.23 54.45 -3.30
N SER A 54 27.98 53.69 -2.50
CA SER A 54 29.37 53.33 -2.78
C SER A 54 29.51 52.18 -3.80
N PRO A 55 30.39 52.28 -4.81
CA PRO A 55 30.62 51.22 -5.79
C PRO A 55 31.04 49.92 -5.09
N GLY A 56 30.30 48.83 -5.33
CA GLY A 56 30.58 47.50 -4.75
C GLY A 56 29.97 47.23 -3.36
N ARG A 57 29.71 48.24 -2.53
CA ARG A 57 29.05 48.05 -1.22
C ARG A 57 27.53 48.00 -1.31
N GLY A 58 26.91 48.70 -2.26
CA GLY A 58 25.46 48.60 -2.50
C GLY A 58 25.00 47.19 -2.89
N GLY A 59 25.84 46.43 -3.62
CA GLY A 59 25.58 45.02 -3.93
C GLY A 59 25.69 44.10 -2.71
N LEU A 60 26.60 44.42 -1.77
CA LEU A 60 26.82 43.69 -0.53
C LEU A 60 25.71 43.97 0.50
N LEU A 61 25.23 45.21 0.58
CA LEU A 61 24.04 45.59 1.34
C LEU A 61 22.77 44.96 0.76
N LYS A 62 22.64 44.90 -0.58
CA LYS A 62 21.57 44.13 -1.23
C LYS A 62 21.68 42.66 -0.88
N ALA A 63 22.87 42.04 -0.91
CA ALA A 63 23.05 40.64 -0.55
C ALA A 63 22.71 40.36 0.93
N LEU A 64 23.03 41.28 1.85
CA LEU A 64 22.67 41.19 3.27
C LEU A 64 21.17 41.42 3.51
N TYR A 65 20.55 42.35 2.77
CA TYR A 65 19.11 42.63 2.89
C TYR A 65 18.25 41.55 2.20
N THR A 66 18.71 40.97 1.08
CA THR A 66 18.08 39.79 0.44
C THR A 66 18.26 38.53 1.29
N ARG A 67 19.18 38.56 2.26
CA ARG A 67 19.34 37.53 3.30
C ARG A 67 18.32 37.69 4.43
N GLU A 68 17.74 38.89 4.61
CA GLU A 68 16.75 39.21 5.67
C GLU A 68 15.31 39.37 5.14
N ILE A 69 15.10 39.68 3.86
CA ILE A 69 13.78 39.76 3.22
C ILE A 69 13.88 39.08 1.85
N GLY A 70 13.47 37.81 1.79
CA GLY A 70 13.45 37.05 0.54
C GLY A 70 12.22 37.37 -0.29
N ASP A 71 12.42 37.75 -1.56
CA ASP A 71 11.43 37.53 -2.62
C ASP A 71 12.10 37.38 -4.00
N ASP A 72 11.78 36.25 -4.61
CA ASP A 72 11.40 36.00 -6.01
C ASP A 72 12.31 36.37 -7.22
N MET A 73 12.90 35.30 -7.79
CA MET A 73 13.08 34.95 -9.23
C MET A 73 14.46 34.35 -9.51
N GLY A 74 14.51 33.02 -9.60
CA GLY A 74 15.71 32.25 -9.97
C GLY A 74 15.48 30.76 -9.86
N LEU A 75 14.91 30.20 -10.93
CA LEU A 75 14.55 28.79 -11.12
C LEU A 75 15.81 27.90 -11.08
N GLY A 76 16.21 27.39 -9.91
CA GLY A 76 17.35 26.47 -9.81
C GLY A 76 17.84 26.16 -8.39
N LEU A 77 17.56 27.03 -7.41
CA LEU A 77 18.08 26.88 -6.03
C LEU A 77 16.97 26.84 -4.96
N LEU A 78 15.73 26.55 -5.35
CA LEU A 78 14.51 26.62 -4.50
C LEU A 78 14.03 25.26 -3.98
N VAL A 79 14.82 24.19 -4.12
CA VAL A 79 14.50 22.85 -3.58
C VAL A 79 15.10 22.66 -2.17
N SER A 80 16.18 23.37 -1.85
CA SER A 80 16.95 23.16 -0.62
C SER A 80 16.41 23.94 0.59
N ARG A 81 15.84 25.14 0.43
CA ARG A 81 15.47 26.04 1.55
C ARG A 81 14.08 25.86 2.16
N ALA A 82 13.23 24.99 1.62
CA ALA A 82 11.88 24.76 2.16
C ALA A 82 11.85 23.88 3.43
N ALA A 83 13.02 23.38 3.88
CA ALA A 83 13.17 22.49 5.02
C ALA A 83 13.44 23.21 6.36
N GLU A 84 13.67 24.54 6.38
CA GLU A 84 14.20 25.24 7.56
C GLU A 84 13.36 26.45 8.04
N THR A 85 12.12 26.61 7.58
CA THR A 85 11.18 27.54 8.22
C THR A 85 10.41 26.82 9.31
N PRO A 86 10.50 27.24 10.59
CA PRO A 86 9.67 26.67 11.65
C PRO A 86 8.19 26.85 11.28
N GLU A 87 7.45 25.75 11.24
CA GLU A 87 5.99 25.76 11.11
C GLU A 87 5.43 26.67 12.22
N PRO A 88 4.55 27.65 11.93
CA PRO A 88 3.77 28.27 13.01
C PRO A 88 3.09 27.14 13.80
N HIS A 89 3.04 27.23 15.14
CA HIS A 89 2.56 26.17 16.06
C HIS A 89 1.12 25.61 15.80
N HIS A 90 0.46 26.02 14.72
CA HIS A 90 -0.88 25.62 14.29
C HIS A 90 -0.96 25.04 12.86
N SER A 91 0.16 24.87 12.14
CA SER A 91 0.19 24.20 10.83
C SER A 91 0.72 22.78 10.92
N LEU A 92 0.22 21.92 10.03
CA LEU A 92 0.74 20.56 9.87
C LEU A 92 2.17 20.63 9.32
N THR A 93 3.03 19.75 9.84
CA THR A 93 4.32 19.45 9.21
C THR A 93 4.12 18.93 7.79
N THR A 94 5.20 18.94 7.01
CA THR A 94 5.17 18.45 5.62
C THR A 94 4.83 16.96 5.55
N GLU A 95 5.28 16.18 6.52
CA GLU A 95 5.07 14.75 6.64
C GLU A 95 3.64 14.45 7.09
N GLU A 96 3.11 15.18 8.09
CA GLU A 96 1.70 15.05 8.50
C GLU A 96 0.75 15.44 7.37
N ALA A 97 1.05 16.51 6.63
CA ALA A 97 0.24 16.91 5.48
C ALA A 97 0.30 15.87 4.35
N LEU A 98 1.45 15.22 4.13
CA LEU A 98 1.60 14.12 3.18
C LEU A 98 0.82 12.88 3.64
N ALA A 99 0.88 12.52 4.93
CA ALA A 99 0.10 11.43 5.51
C ALA A 99 -1.41 11.65 5.28
N VAL A 100 -1.94 12.83 5.63
CA VAL A 100 -3.34 13.19 5.36
C VAL A 100 -3.69 13.10 3.86
N THR A 101 -2.75 13.49 2.99
CA THR A 101 -2.96 13.43 1.53
C THR A 101 -3.12 11.99 1.04
N VAL A 102 -2.30 11.08 1.57
CA VAL A 102 -2.30 9.65 1.25
C VAL A 102 -3.54 8.96 1.84
N ASP A 103 -3.84 9.19 3.12
CA ASP A 103 -4.94 8.53 3.83
C ASP A 103 -6.31 8.92 3.28
N LEU A 104 -6.48 10.18 2.91
CA LEU A 104 -7.71 10.69 2.29
C LEU A 104 -7.76 10.48 0.77
N ASP A 105 -6.76 9.83 0.18
CA ASP A 105 -6.67 9.54 -1.25
C ASP A 105 -6.84 10.83 -2.11
N LEU A 106 -6.23 11.94 -1.66
CA LEU A 106 -6.36 13.25 -2.28
C LEU A 106 -5.42 13.38 -3.47
N THR A 107 -5.96 13.87 -4.59
CA THR A 107 -5.15 14.33 -5.71
C THR A 107 -4.49 15.69 -5.39
N LYS A 108 -3.39 16.03 -6.07
CA LYS A 108 -2.76 17.36 -6.01
C LYS A 108 -3.76 18.52 -6.14
N ALA A 109 -4.71 18.40 -7.07
CA ALA A 109 -5.72 19.43 -7.30
C ALA A 109 -6.66 19.56 -6.10
N GLN A 110 -7.12 18.44 -5.53
CA GLN A 110 -7.97 18.44 -4.34
C GLN A 110 -7.25 19.03 -3.13
N TYR A 111 -6.02 18.63 -2.86
CA TYR A 111 -5.20 19.20 -1.79
C TYR A 111 -5.00 20.70 -1.97
N SER A 112 -4.67 21.13 -3.19
CA SER A 112 -4.44 22.56 -3.49
C SER A 112 -5.72 23.38 -3.29
N ASN A 113 -6.88 22.88 -3.73
CA ASN A 113 -8.16 23.53 -3.52
C ASN A 113 -8.50 23.62 -2.02
N MET A 114 -8.35 22.52 -1.28
CA MET A 114 -8.59 22.48 0.17
C MET A 114 -7.72 23.51 0.91
N ARG A 115 -6.43 23.60 0.57
CA ARG A 115 -5.52 24.59 1.14
C ARG A 115 -5.95 26.02 0.82
N LEU A 116 -6.23 26.32 -0.45
CA LEU A 116 -6.61 27.68 -0.87
C LEU A 116 -7.91 28.13 -0.18
N THR A 117 -8.91 27.25 -0.09
CA THR A 117 -10.15 27.53 0.63
C THR A 117 -9.90 27.75 2.13
N ALA A 118 -9.01 26.99 2.76
CA ALA A 118 -8.63 27.22 4.15
C ALA A 118 -7.95 28.60 4.33
N GLU A 119 -7.04 28.97 3.42
CA GLU A 119 -6.36 30.26 3.44
C GLU A 119 -7.32 31.44 3.24
N GLU A 120 -8.33 31.31 2.36
CA GLU A 120 -9.41 32.29 2.17
C GLU A 120 -10.20 32.56 3.47
N HIS A 121 -10.32 31.56 4.34
CA HIS A 121 -10.97 31.66 5.65
C HIS A 121 -9.98 31.98 6.79
N GLY A 122 -8.76 32.40 6.47
CA GLY A 122 -7.74 32.77 7.45
C GLY A 122 -7.08 31.59 8.17
N CYS A 123 -7.30 30.36 7.71
CA CYS A 123 -6.72 29.15 8.28
C CYS A 123 -5.46 28.72 7.49
N LYS A 124 -4.30 28.76 8.16
CA LYS A 124 -3.00 28.36 7.57
C LYS A 124 -2.57 26.96 8.02
N LEU A 125 -3.50 26.03 8.10
CA LEU A 125 -3.25 24.67 8.59
C LEU A 125 -2.38 23.83 7.63
N TYR A 126 -2.61 23.95 6.31
CA TYR A 126 -1.98 23.08 5.32
C TYR A 126 -0.76 23.74 4.67
N PRO A 127 0.42 23.08 4.65
CA PRO A 127 1.60 23.59 3.99
C PRO A 127 1.40 23.62 2.46
N ALA A 128 2.16 24.47 1.77
CA ALA A 128 2.11 24.53 0.31
C ALA A 128 2.48 23.18 -0.32
N TYR A 129 1.75 22.77 -1.37
CA TYR A 129 1.94 21.46 -2.01
C TYR A 129 3.38 21.23 -2.50
N LYS A 130 4.12 22.28 -2.87
CA LYS A 130 5.53 22.16 -3.24
C LYS A 130 6.39 21.55 -2.12
N ARG A 131 6.05 21.81 -0.85
CA ARG A 131 6.74 21.25 0.31
C ARG A 131 6.32 19.80 0.55
N VAL A 132 5.02 19.51 0.41
CA VAL A 132 4.49 18.14 0.45
C VAL A 132 5.12 17.25 -0.62
N ALA A 133 5.24 17.76 -1.86
CA ALA A 133 5.91 17.05 -2.96
C ALA A 133 7.41 16.83 -2.72
N LYS A 134 8.05 17.65 -1.87
CA LYS A 134 9.45 17.42 -1.47
C LYS A 134 9.53 16.26 -0.47
N ALA A 135 8.67 16.25 0.54
CA ALA A 135 8.57 15.11 1.47
C ALA A 135 8.23 13.81 0.72
N GLU A 136 7.34 13.88 -0.29
CA GLU A 136 7.01 12.74 -1.15
C GLU A 136 8.26 12.19 -1.87
N ALA A 137 9.12 13.07 -2.37
CA ALA A 137 10.36 12.67 -3.03
C ALA A 137 11.39 12.07 -2.06
N GLU A 138 11.36 12.43 -0.78
CA GLU A 138 12.24 11.89 0.27
C GLU A 138 11.84 10.46 0.69
N CYS A 139 10.58 10.08 0.50
CA CYS A 139 10.11 8.69 0.67
C CYS A 139 10.55 7.75 -0.46
N LEU A 140 11.01 8.30 -1.59
CA LEU A 140 11.38 7.49 -2.75
C LEU A 140 12.85 7.04 -2.66
N PRO A 141 13.16 5.81 -3.08
CA PRO A 141 14.53 5.37 -3.22
C PRO A 141 15.26 6.22 -4.28
N PRO A 142 16.61 6.28 -4.26
CA PRO A 142 17.35 7.04 -5.24
C PRO A 142 17.03 6.55 -6.66
N ALA A 143 17.03 7.46 -7.64
CA ALA A 143 16.66 7.14 -9.02
C ALA A 143 17.50 6.02 -9.67
N SER A 144 18.70 5.73 -9.13
CA SER A 144 19.53 4.61 -9.56
C SER A 144 19.09 3.24 -9.03
N ALA A 145 18.23 3.21 -8.00
CA ALA A 145 17.78 1.99 -7.34
C ALA A 145 16.59 1.32 -8.05
N PHE A 146 15.91 2.01 -8.97
CA PHE A 146 14.82 1.43 -9.74
C PHE A 146 14.79 1.96 -11.16
N THR A 147 14.51 1.08 -12.12
CA THR A 147 14.30 1.46 -13.52
C THR A 147 12.86 1.14 -13.89
N VAL A 148 12.10 2.15 -14.31
CA VAL A 148 10.75 1.94 -14.85
C VAL A 148 10.89 1.68 -16.35
N LEU A 149 10.97 0.41 -16.74
CA LEU A 149 10.95 0.07 -18.16
C LEU A 149 9.50 0.19 -18.71
N PRO A 150 9.31 0.63 -19.97
CA PRO A 150 7.98 0.74 -20.61
C PRO A 150 7.13 -0.54 -20.54
N ASP A 151 7.82 -1.66 -20.37
CA ASP A 151 7.41 -3.03 -20.55
C ASP A 151 7.63 -3.92 -19.32
N GLN A 152 8.29 -3.47 -18.23
CA GLN A 152 8.40 -4.29 -17.00
C GLN A 152 7.15 -4.33 -16.14
N ALA A 153 6.23 -3.37 -16.33
CA ALA A 153 4.83 -3.61 -16.04
C ALA A 153 4.21 -4.35 -17.24
N GLN A 154 4.66 -5.59 -17.49
CA GLN A 154 4.05 -6.40 -18.52
C GLN A 154 2.57 -6.58 -18.14
N LEU A 155 1.65 -6.16 -19.01
CA LEU A 155 0.34 -6.81 -19.14
C LEU A 155 0.55 -8.21 -19.75
N ALA A 156 1.54 -8.97 -19.26
CA ALA A 156 1.71 -10.35 -19.62
C ALA A 156 0.73 -11.13 -18.76
N THR A 157 0.02 -12.04 -19.42
CA THR A 157 -0.71 -13.07 -18.70
C THR A 157 0.29 -13.87 -17.87
N GLU A 158 -0.07 -14.12 -16.61
CA GLU A 158 0.75 -14.90 -15.69
C GLU A 158 0.90 -16.34 -16.21
N THR A 159 2.00 -16.59 -16.94
CA THR A 159 2.37 -17.91 -17.46
C THR A 159 3.37 -18.58 -16.53
N LYS A 160 3.41 -19.92 -16.58
CA LYS A 160 4.36 -20.71 -15.79
C LYS A 160 5.81 -20.33 -16.07
N ALA A 161 6.17 -20.02 -17.32
CA ALA A 161 7.55 -19.72 -17.69
C ALA A 161 8.00 -18.38 -17.09
N VAL A 162 7.20 -17.32 -17.26
CA VAL A 162 7.45 -15.99 -16.68
C VAL A 162 7.56 -16.08 -15.16
N SER A 163 6.65 -16.82 -14.51
CA SER A 163 6.71 -17.04 -13.06
C SER A 163 7.98 -17.77 -12.61
N GLN A 164 8.55 -18.68 -13.40
CA GLN A 164 9.78 -19.39 -13.05
C GLN A 164 11.01 -18.49 -13.19
N GLU A 165 11.08 -17.71 -14.26
CA GLU A 165 12.16 -16.76 -14.51
C GLU A 165 12.19 -15.69 -13.41
N GLU A 166 11.03 -15.11 -13.07
CA GLU A 166 10.93 -14.12 -12.00
C GLU A 166 11.36 -14.68 -10.64
N LEU A 167 10.98 -15.92 -10.31
CA LEU A 167 11.40 -16.56 -9.07
C LEU A 167 12.91 -16.78 -8.99
N GLN A 168 13.55 -17.11 -10.11
CA GLN A 168 14.99 -17.27 -10.18
C GLN A 168 15.69 -15.92 -10.03
N GLN A 169 15.19 -14.89 -10.70
CA GLN A 169 15.75 -13.55 -10.62
C GLN A 169 15.64 -12.99 -9.19
N VAL A 170 14.44 -12.97 -8.61
CA VAL A 170 14.21 -12.49 -7.24
C VAL A 170 15.01 -13.31 -6.22
N GLY A 171 15.12 -14.62 -6.42
CA GLY A 171 15.94 -15.48 -5.57
C GLY A 171 17.44 -15.12 -5.61
N ALA A 172 17.96 -14.78 -6.80
CA ALA A 172 19.34 -14.31 -6.97
C ALA A 172 19.56 -12.95 -6.30
N GLU A 173 18.61 -12.02 -6.46
CA GLU A 173 18.64 -10.69 -5.83
C GLU A 173 18.62 -10.81 -4.30
N ILE A 174 17.74 -11.64 -3.73
CA ILE A 174 17.67 -11.92 -2.29
C ILE A 174 19.00 -12.50 -1.78
N SER A 175 19.59 -13.44 -2.51
CA SER A 175 20.87 -14.07 -2.14
C SER A 175 22.04 -13.08 -2.18
N ALA A 176 21.94 -12.03 -2.98
CA ALA A 176 22.95 -10.98 -3.11
C ALA A 176 22.78 -9.83 -2.11
N LEU A 177 21.65 -9.77 -1.37
CA LEU A 177 21.36 -8.68 -0.43
C LEU A 177 22.46 -8.54 0.62
N GLN A 178 22.99 -7.33 0.71
CA GLN A 178 23.95 -6.97 1.74
C GLN A 178 23.23 -6.43 2.98
N PRO A 179 23.74 -6.70 4.20
CA PRO A 179 23.20 -6.08 5.41
C PRO A 179 23.27 -4.55 5.33
N LEU A 180 22.26 -3.87 5.87
CA LEU A 180 22.30 -2.42 6.03
C LEU A 180 23.15 -2.08 7.26
N SER A 181 24.26 -1.39 7.02
CA SER A 181 25.15 -0.89 8.07
C SER A 181 24.89 0.58 8.33
N THR A 182 24.55 0.92 9.57
CA THR A 182 24.47 2.29 10.06
C THR A 182 25.58 2.52 11.11
N PRO A 183 25.86 3.77 11.51
CA PRO A 183 26.81 4.04 12.60
C PRO A 183 26.44 3.36 13.93
N THR A 184 25.18 2.97 14.12
CA THR A 184 24.65 2.45 15.40
C THR A 184 24.25 0.98 15.35
N ALA A 185 23.97 0.41 14.18
CA ALA A 185 23.48 -0.96 14.06
C ALA A 185 23.80 -1.58 12.69
N VAL A 186 23.79 -2.91 12.64
CA VAL A 186 23.82 -3.69 11.40
C VAL A 186 22.53 -4.49 11.31
N VAL A 187 21.74 -4.24 10.27
CA VAL A 187 20.45 -4.89 10.01
C VAL A 187 20.65 -5.97 8.95
N ARG A 188 20.28 -7.20 9.28
CA ARG A 188 20.28 -8.34 8.35
C ARG A 188 18.85 -8.65 7.92
N TYR A 189 18.71 -9.17 6.70
CA TYR A 189 17.42 -9.46 6.09
C TYR A 189 17.19 -10.96 6.01
N GLU A 190 16.00 -11.39 6.41
CA GLU A 190 15.49 -12.74 6.17
C GLU A 190 14.12 -12.58 5.48
N LEU A 191 14.05 -13.00 4.21
CA LEU A 191 12.84 -12.87 3.41
C LEU A 191 12.20 -14.24 3.23
N VAL A 192 10.88 -14.31 3.45
CA VAL A 192 10.10 -15.54 3.31
C VAL A 192 8.96 -15.31 2.32
N MET A 193 8.84 -16.19 1.34
CA MET A 193 7.89 -16.06 0.23
C MET A 193 6.52 -16.69 0.58
N THR A 194 5.82 -16.10 1.56
CA THR A 194 4.51 -16.61 2.02
C THR A 194 3.31 -15.91 1.38
N MET A 195 3.48 -14.69 0.86
CA MET A 195 2.41 -13.90 0.25
C MET A 195 2.09 -14.33 -1.19
N VAL A 196 1.90 -15.64 -1.41
CA VAL A 196 1.71 -16.22 -2.74
C VAL A 196 0.56 -17.22 -2.79
N GLY A 197 -0.19 -17.17 -3.88
CA GLY A 197 -1.27 -18.11 -4.14
C GLY A 197 -0.76 -19.52 -4.46
N GLY A 198 -1.63 -20.53 -4.26
CA GLY A 198 -1.26 -21.94 -4.47
C GLY A 198 -0.79 -22.29 -5.89
N LYS A 199 -1.17 -21.52 -6.91
CA LYS A 199 -0.66 -21.68 -8.28
C LYS A 199 0.83 -21.37 -8.35
N MET A 200 1.25 -20.24 -7.77
CA MET A 200 2.67 -19.84 -7.70
C MET A 200 3.49 -20.82 -6.87
N VAL A 201 2.95 -21.32 -5.76
CA VAL A 201 3.62 -22.37 -4.96
C VAL A 201 3.83 -23.65 -5.78
N ASN A 202 2.86 -24.04 -6.61
CA ASN A 202 3.04 -25.19 -7.49
C ASN A 202 4.14 -24.97 -8.53
N VAL A 203 4.27 -23.74 -9.05
CA VAL A 203 5.37 -23.37 -9.95
C VAL A 203 6.72 -23.44 -9.23
N ALA A 204 6.82 -22.82 -8.06
CA ALA A 204 8.04 -22.76 -7.24
C ALA A 204 8.51 -24.15 -6.78
N THR A 205 7.57 -25.06 -6.50
CA THR A 205 7.87 -26.43 -6.04
C THR A 205 7.96 -27.46 -7.18
N GLY A 206 7.82 -27.04 -8.44
CA GLY A 206 7.77 -27.96 -9.58
C GLY A 206 6.58 -28.93 -9.56
N THR A 207 5.53 -28.63 -8.80
CA THR A 207 4.35 -29.49 -8.68
C THR A 207 3.47 -29.37 -9.93
N ALA A 208 3.47 -30.41 -10.76
CA ALA A 208 2.82 -30.40 -12.07
C ALA A 208 1.28 -30.33 -12.03
N SER A 209 0.64 -30.82 -10.96
CA SER A 209 -0.83 -30.91 -10.86
C SER A 209 -1.36 -30.22 -9.62
N SER A 210 -2.43 -29.44 -9.78
CA SER A 210 -3.19 -28.83 -8.68
C SER A 210 -3.95 -29.84 -7.80
N GLN A 211 -3.99 -31.12 -8.22
CA GLN A 211 -4.54 -32.24 -7.47
C GLN A 211 -3.48 -32.99 -6.64
N ARG A 212 -2.21 -32.56 -6.72
CA ARG A 212 -1.11 -33.06 -5.89
C ARG A 212 -0.81 -32.05 -4.80
N CYS A 213 -0.60 -32.52 -3.57
CA CYS A 213 -0.15 -31.66 -2.49
C CYS A 213 1.31 -31.27 -2.73
N CYS A 214 1.62 -29.97 -2.70
CA CYS A 214 2.99 -29.48 -2.82
C CYS A 214 3.85 -29.73 -1.57
N MET A 215 3.27 -30.14 -0.44
CA MET A 215 3.99 -30.34 0.83
C MET A 215 4.35 -31.80 1.10
N CYS A 216 3.40 -32.72 0.91
CA CYS A 216 3.62 -34.17 1.12
C CYS A 216 3.66 -34.99 -0.18
N GLY A 217 3.43 -34.36 -1.34
CA GLY A 217 3.52 -35.02 -2.64
C GLY A 217 2.38 -35.99 -2.99
N LEU A 218 1.47 -36.30 -2.07
CA LEU A 218 0.32 -37.17 -2.31
C LEU A 218 -0.70 -36.55 -3.27
N THR A 219 -1.52 -37.40 -3.88
CA THR A 219 -2.63 -36.99 -4.75
C THR A 219 -3.97 -37.15 -4.03
N LEU A 220 -5.03 -36.52 -4.57
CA LEU A 220 -6.40 -36.59 -4.03
C LEU A 220 -6.82 -38.00 -3.59
N ARG A 221 -6.45 -39.05 -4.34
CA ARG A 221 -6.83 -40.45 -4.04
C ARG A 221 -6.32 -40.96 -2.69
N LYS A 222 -5.26 -40.33 -2.15
CA LYS A 222 -4.59 -40.74 -0.91
C LYS A 222 -4.79 -39.75 0.24
N PHE A 223 -5.55 -38.67 0.06
CA PHE A 223 -5.73 -37.68 1.14
C PHE A 223 -6.57 -38.19 2.31
N ASN A 224 -7.51 -39.11 2.07
CA ASN A 224 -8.31 -39.72 3.13
C ASN A 224 -7.58 -40.90 3.83
N ASP A 225 -6.42 -41.30 3.33
CA ASP A 225 -5.58 -42.36 3.90
C ASP A 225 -4.62 -41.71 4.93
N LEU A 226 -5.13 -41.45 6.13
CA LEU A 226 -4.44 -40.64 7.14
C LEU A 226 -3.11 -41.25 7.60
N THR A 227 -2.97 -42.57 7.56
CA THR A 227 -1.72 -43.27 7.86
C THR A 227 -0.70 -43.04 6.75
N ALA A 228 -1.10 -43.13 5.48
CA ALA A 228 -0.23 -42.79 4.36
C ALA A 228 0.18 -41.30 4.37
N VAL A 229 -0.72 -40.40 4.77
CA VAL A 229 -0.42 -38.98 4.94
C VAL A 229 0.62 -38.76 6.03
N ALA A 230 0.44 -39.36 7.21
CA ALA A 230 1.37 -39.21 8.33
C ALA A 230 2.76 -39.80 8.05
N ALA A 231 2.85 -40.78 7.14
CA ALA A 231 4.12 -41.37 6.73
C ALA A 231 4.96 -40.49 5.78
N GLN A 232 4.36 -39.45 5.17
CA GLN A 232 5.09 -38.57 4.26
C GLN A 232 5.84 -37.47 5.00
N PRO A 233 7.08 -37.13 4.58
CA PRO A 233 7.74 -35.93 5.07
C PRO A 233 6.98 -34.69 4.61
N VAL A 234 6.87 -33.70 5.49
CA VAL A 234 6.36 -32.37 5.13
C VAL A 234 7.52 -31.56 4.58
N THR A 235 7.35 -31.02 3.38
CA THR A 235 8.31 -30.15 2.71
C THR A 235 7.63 -28.83 2.30
N ASN A 236 8.43 -27.85 1.85
CA ASN A 236 7.91 -26.60 1.27
C ASN A 236 7.12 -25.71 2.25
N GLN A 237 7.43 -25.80 3.55
CA GLN A 237 6.81 -24.97 4.59
C GLN A 237 7.13 -23.48 4.44
N GLN A 238 8.27 -23.15 3.80
CA GLN A 238 8.70 -21.76 3.57
C GLN A 238 7.73 -20.95 2.69
N TYR A 239 6.81 -21.59 1.98
CA TYR A 239 5.78 -20.90 1.20
C TYR A 239 4.50 -20.61 2.00
N GLY A 240 4.48 -20.97 3.28
CA GLY A 240 3.37 -20.71 4.18
C GLY A 240 2.06 -21.41 3.80
N LEU A 241 0.96 -20.87 4.32
CA LEU A 241 -0.39 -21.25 3.97
C LEU A 241 -1.12 -20.03 3.43
N SER A 242 -1.73 -20.16 2.26
CA SER A 242 -2.53 -19.11 1.63
C SER A 242 -3.89 -19.02 2.33
N THR A 243 -3.96 -18.27 3.43
CA THR A 243 -5.11 -18.24 4.37
C THR A 243 -6.36 -17.68 3.70
N LEU A 244 -6.22 -16.66 2.84
CA LEU A 244 -7.33 -16.08 2.06
C LEU A 244 -8.00 -17.16 1.21
N HIS A 245 -7.20 -17.93 0.48
CA HIS A 245 -7.72 -19.00 -0.35
C HIS A 245 -8.17 -20.21 0.48
N CYS A 246 -7.65 -20.43 1.69
CA CYS A 246 -8.15 -21.48 2.57
C CYS A 246 -9.64 -21.30 2.89
N TRP A 247 -10.06 -20.07 3.23
CA TRP A 247 -11.47 -19.75 3.45
C TRP A 247 -12.33 -20.07 2.23
N LEU A 248 -11.98 -19.48 1.08
CA LEU A 248 -12.75 -19.60 -0.15
C LEU A 248 -12.80 -21.05 -0.65
N ARG A 249 -11.65 -21.75 -0.70
CA ARG A 249 -11.56 -23.10 -1.26
C ARG A 249 -12.17 -24.16 -0.36
N SER A 250 -12.13 -23.97 0.96
CA SER A 250 -12.82 -24.86 1.90
C SER A 250 -14.34 -24.69 1.76
N PHE A 251 -14.82 -23.45 1.66
CA PHE A 251 -16.23 -23.17 1.39
C PHE A 251 -16.71 -23.76 0.06
N ASP A 252 -16.00 -23.49 -1.03
CA ASP A 252 -16.27 -24.06 -2.37
C ASP A 252 -16.33 -25.60 -2.32
N TYR A 253 -15.41 -26.21 -1.57
CA TYR A 253 -15.35 -27.65 -1.46
C TYR A 253 -16.55 -28.23 -0.70
N LEU A 254 -16.93 -27.64 0.44
CA LEU A 254 -18.10 -28.08 1.21
C LEU A 254 -19.41 -27.89 0.44
N LEU A 255 -19.53 -26.83 -0.37
CA LEU A 255 -20.64 -26.69 -1.31
C LEU A 255 -20.67 -27.82 -2.34
N ARG A 256 -19.53 -28.13 -2.97
CA ARG A 256 -19.45 -29.23 -3.96
C ARG A 256 -19.72 -30.60 -3.33
N LEU A 257 -19.30 -30.80 -2.08
CA LEU A 257 -19.65 -31.98 -1.29
C LEU A 257 -21.16 -32.06 -1.09
N SER A 258 -21.81 -30.95 -0.72
CA SER A 258 -23.26 -30.87 -0.50
C SER A 258 -24.09 -31.25 -1.72
N TYR A 259 -23.59 -30.96 -2.92
CA TYR A 259 -24.29 -31.27 -4.18
C TYR A 259 -24.37 -32.77 -4.46
N ARG A 260 -23.51 -33.56 -3.81
CA ARG A 260 -23.44 -35.02 -3.92
C ARG A 260 -24.19 -35.73 -2.79
N LEU A 261 -24.87 -34.99 -1.91
CA LEU A 261 -25.65 -35.57 -0.82
C LEU A 261 -27.13 -35.76 -1.25
N PRO A 262 -27.77 -36.91 -0.93
CA PRO A 262 -27.19 -38.10 -0.28
C PRO A 262 -26.29 -38.91 -1.24
N LEU A 263 -25.23 -39.53 -0.70
CA LEU A 263 -24.14 -40.17 -1.46
C LEU A 263 -24.57 -41.32 -2.39
N GLN A 264 -25.77 -41.85 -2.22
CA GLN A 264 -26.29 -43.04 -2.91
C GLN A 264 -26.80 -42.73 -4.33
N GLU A 265 -27.04 -41.45 -4.67
CA GLU A 265 -27.67 -41.03 -5.94
C GLU A 265 -26.88 -39.90 -6.66
N ASP A 266 -25.58 -40.10 -6.91
CA ASP A 266 -24.70 -39.11 -7.58
C ASP A 266 -24.86 -39.08 -9.12
N SER A 267 -26.05 -38.71 -9.61
CA SER A 267 -26.27 -38.39 -11.04
C SER A 267 -25.93 -36.93 -11.36
N LYS A 268 -25.73 -36.61 -12.65
CA LYS A 268 -25.46 -35.22 -13.06
C LYS A 268 -26.68 -34.32 -12.84
N GLU A 269 -27.86 -34.85 -13.14
CA GLU A 269 -29.15 -34.19 -13.00
C GLU A 269 -29.45 -33.91 -11.53
N ARG A 270 -29.24 -34.92 -10.66
CA ARG A 270 -29.45 -34.78 -9.21
C ARG A 270 -28.53 -33.75 -8.60
N ARG A 271 -27.25 -33.71 -9.01
CA ARG A 271 -26.29 -32.68 -8.58
C ARG A 271 -26.73 -31.27 -8.95
N GLN A 272 -27.27 -31.08 -10.16
CA GLN A 272 -27.74 -29.79 -10.61
C GLN A 272 -28.99 -29.34 -9.84
N GLN A 273 -29.92 -30.26 -9.59
CA GLN A 273 -31.09 -30.01 -8.73
C GLN A 273 -30.66 -29.65 -7.31
N ARG A 274 -29.77 -30.45 -6.71
CA ARG A 274 -29.26 -30.23 -5.35
C ARG A 274 -28.50 -28.91 -5.25
N LYS A 275 -27.73 -28.54 -6.28
CA LYS A 275 -27.10 -27.22 -6.35
C LYS A 275 -28.14 -26.11 -6.27
N ALA A 276 -29.22 -26.18 -7.05
CA ALA A 276 -30.29 -25.17 -7.01
C ALA A 276 -30.99 -25.11 -5.63
N GLU A 277 -31.26 -26.26 -5.00
CA GLU A 277 -31.81 -26.33 -3.63
C GLU A 277 -30.91 -25.63 -2.62
N VAL A 278 -29.61 -25.93 -2.64
CA VAL A 278 -28.62 -25.35 -1.73
C VAL A 278 -28.50 -23.83 -1.96
N GLN A 279 -28.48 -23.39 -3.22
CA GLN A 279 -28.46 -21.96 -3.56
C GLN A 279 -29.65 -21.21 -3.00
N GLU A 280 -30.86 -21.77 -3.14
CA GLU A 280 -32.08 -21.17 -2.58
C GLU A 280 -32.07 -21.19 -1.05
N ALA A 281 -31.58 -22.26 -0.43
CA ALA A 281 -31.46 -22.35 1.02
C ALA A 281 -30.51 -21.29 1.59
N PHE A 282 -29.34 -21.07 0.97
CA PHE A 282 -28.43 -20.00 1.37
C PHE A 282 -29.05 -18.61 1.19
N ARG A 283 -29.79 -18.40 0.10
CA ARG A 283 -30.46 -17.13 -0.18
C ARG A 283 -31.52 -16.81 0.85
N THR A 284 -32.39 -17.78 1.15
CA THR A 284 -33.55 -17.61 2.05
C THR A 284 -33.17 -17.60 3.51
N ARG A 285 -32.26 -18.48 3.94
CA ARG A 285 -31.93 -18.68 5.37
C ARG A 285 -30.75 -17.83 5.84
N MET A 286 -29.80 -17.55 4.96
CA MET A 286 -28.57 -16.84 5.31
C MET A 286 -28.41 -15.50 4.58
N GLY A 287 -29.30 -15.17 3.64
CA GLY A 287 -29.18 -13.95 2.84
C GLY A 287 -27.98 -13.94 1.89
N LEU A 288 -27.42 -15.12 1.57
CA LEU A 288 -26.21 -15.24 0.78
C LEU A 288 -26.50 -15.76 -0.64
N ARG A 289 -25.83 -15.18 -1.64
CA ARG A 289 -25.81 -15.71 -3.01
C ARG A 289 -24.55 -16.55 -3.21
N VAL A 290 -24.72 -17.84 -3.47
CA VAL A 290 -23.60 -18.81 -3.53
C VAL A 290 -23.56 -19.56 -4.86
N ASP A 291 -22.37 -19.79 -5.40
CA ASP A 291 -22.08 -20.53 -6.63
C ASP A 291 -22.91 -20.10 -7.86
N GLU A 292 -23.33 -18.84 -7.89
CA GLU A 292 -24.03 -18.20 -9.02
C GLU A 292 -23.01 -17.60 -9.99
N LEU A 293 -23.21 -17.76 -11.30
CA LEU A 293 -22.33 -17.14 -12.29
C LEU A 293 -22.45 -15.60 -12.23
N ARG A 294 -21.32 -14.90 -12.23
CA ARG A 294 -21.33 -13.43 -12.32
C ARG A 294 -21.67 -12.99 -13.76
N ALA A 295 -22.36 -11.86 -13.89
CA ALA A 295 -22.60 -11.23 -15.18
C ALA A 295 -21.26 -10.96 -15.89
N GLY A 296 -21.10 -11.50 -17.12
CA GLY A 296 -19.85 -11.41 -17.87
C GLY A 296 -19.01 -12.71 -17.93
N GLY A 297 -19.49 -13.81 -17.33
CA GLY A 297 -18.98 -15.17 -17.60
C GLY A 297 -17.65 -15.56 -16.93
N SER A 298 -17.06 -14.68 -16.11
CA SER A 298 -15.85 -15.00 -15.33
C SER A 298 -16.14 -15.00 -13.82
N GLY A 299 -15.79 -16.10 -13.16
CA GLY A 299 -15.99 -16.29 -11.72
C GLY A 299 -17.43 -16.62 -11.31
N ASN A 300 -17.62 -16.89 -10.02
CA ASN A 300 -18.92 -17.10 -9.40
C ASN A 300 -19.12 -16.11 -8.23
N SER A 301 -20.28 -16.14 -7.59
CA SER A 301 -20.61 -15.29 -6.45
C SER A 301 -19.82 -15.63 -5.18
N ASN A 302 -19.04 -16.72 -5.18
CA ASN A 302 -18.23 -17.10 -4.02
C ASN A 302 -17.01 -16.19 -3.94
N ASP A 303 -16.86 -15.54 -2.81
CA ASP A 303 -15.67 -14.80 -2.45
C ASP A 303 -15.36 -14.99 -0.96
N GLY A 304 -14.23 -14.45 -0.51
CA GLY A 304 -13.79 -14.59 0.87
C GLY A 304 -14.79 -14.05 1.90
N ASN A 305 -15.59 -13.03 1.53
CA ASN A 305 -16.59 -12.47 2.45
C ASN A 305 -17.78 -13.40 2.60
N THR A 306 -18.30 -13.93 1.49
CA THR A 306 -19.37 -14.95 1.50
C THR A 306 -18.95 -16.19 2.30
N ALA A 307 -17.72 -16.68 2.09
CA ALA A 307 -17.18 -17.82 2.82
C ALA A 307 -17.12 -17.55 4.34
N ARG A 308 -16.48 -16.45 4.76
CA ARG A 308 -16.38 -16.07 6.18
C ARG A 308 -17.75 -15.89 6.83
N PHE A 309 -18.71 -15.29 6.12
CA PHE A 309 -20.07 -15.13 6.64
C PHE A 309 -20.76 -16.48 6.86
N ALA A 310 -20.66 -17.41 5.90
CA ALA A 310 -21.27 -18.73 6.03
C ALA A 310 -20.74 -19.50 7.25
N PHE A 311 -19.41 -19.46 7.48
CA PHE A 311 -18.79 -20.13 8.63
C PHE A 311 -19.10 -19.50 10.00
N ARG A 312 -19.68 -18.29 10.07
CA ARG A 312 -20.13 -17.70 11.36
C ARG A 312 -21.31 -18.44 11.97
N SER A 313 -22.09 -19.15 11.17
CA SER A 313 -23.22 -19.96 11.64
C SER A 313 -23.08 -21.39 11.12
N PRO A 314 -22.31 -22.26 11.81
CA PRO A 314 -22.17 -23.67 11.43
C PRO A 314 -23.52 -24.38 11.32
N ALA A 315 -24.46 -24.07 12.24
CA ALA A 315 -25.81 -24.61 12.20
C ALA A 315 -26.59 -24.15 10.95
N GLY A 316 -26.51 -22.87 10.58
CA GLY A 316 -27.15 -22.35 9.37
C GLY A 316 -26.55 -22.95 8.10
N PHE A 317 -25.22 -23.07 8.04
CA PHE A 317 -24.49 -23.68 6.94
C PHE A 317 -24.86 -25.17 6.81
N ALA A 318 -24.84 -25.92 7.89
CA ALA A 318 -25.25 -27.33 7.93
C ALA A 318 -26.71 -27.49 7.46
N ALA A 319 -27.62 -26.65 7.95
CA ALA A 319 -29.03 -26.69 7.55
C ALA A 319 -29.24 -26.38 6.05
N CYS A 320 -28.39 -25.55 5.43
CA CYS A 320 -28.46 -25.24 4.01
C CYS A 320 -27.85 -26.36 3.13
N THR A 321 -26.80 -27.02 3.60
CA THR A 321 -26.04 -27.97 2.78
C THR A 321 -26.35 -29.44 3.05
N GLY A 322 -26.75 -29.77 4.28
CA GLY A 322 -26.79 -31.14 4.79
C GLY A 322 -25.41 -31.72 5.12
N VAL A 323 -24.35 -30.90 5.09
CA VAL A 323 -23.02 -31.29 5.61
C VAL A 323 -23.07 -31.29 7.13
N ASP A 324 -22.32 -32.18 7.75
CA ASP A 324 -22.21 -32.34 9.19
C ASP A 324 -21.81 -31.02 9.88
N GLN A 325 -22.60 -30.63 10.88
CA GLN A 325 -22.42 -29.36 11.58
C GLN A 325 -21.10 -29.31 12.34
N GLU A 326 -20.71 -30.42 12.99
CA GLU A 326 -19.46 -30.49 13.74
C GLU A 326 -18.28 -30.32 12.78
N LEU A 327 -18.29 -30.97 11.62
CA LEU A 327 -17.26 -30.77 10.61
C LEU A 327 -17.16 -29.30 10.17
N ILE A 328 -18.28 -28.64 9.88
CA ILE A 328 -18.29 -27.23 9.47
C ILE A 328 -17.69 -26.34 10.56
N ASP A 329 -18.11 -26.54 11.81
CA ASP A 329 -17.64 -25.77 12.97
C ASP A 329 -16.13 -25.95 13.19
N ARG A 330 -15.65 -27.20 13.14
CA ARG A 330 -14.23 -27.52 13.29
C ARG A 330 -13.39 -26.93 12.17
N VAL A 331 -13.83 -27.05 10.91
CA VAL A 331 -13.13 -26.42 9.77
C VAL A 331 -13.10 -24.91 9.93
N GLY A 332 -14.21 -24.29 10.33
CA GLY A 332 -14.28 -22.86 10.62
C GLY A 332 -13.30 -22.42 11.71
N THR A 333 -13.19 -23.21 12.78
CA THR A 333 -12.25 -22.97 13.89
C THR A 333 -10.80 -23.03 13.44
N VAL A 334 -10.42 -24.04 12.65
CA VAL A 334 -9.06 -24.13 12.08
C VAL A 334 -8.77 -22.94 11.18
N LEU A 335 -9.72 -22.54 10.33
CA LEU A 335 -9.58 -21.38 9.45
C LEU A 335 -9.37 -20.08 10.24
N GLN A 336 -10.11 -19.88 11.34
CA GLN A 336 -9.92 -18.74 12.24
C GLN A 336 -8.54 -18.76 12.90
N ALA A 337 -8.12 -19.92 13.41
CA ALA A 337 -6.81 -20.08 14.06
C ALA A 337 -5.67 -19.72 13.09
N VAL A 338 -5.65 -20.31 11.89
CA VAL A 338 -4.58 -20.03 10.91
C VAL A 338 -4.66 -18.64 10.28
N SER A 339 -5.75 -17.90 10.49
CA SER A 339 -5.90 -16.52 10.01
C SER A 339 -5.68 -15.49 11.11
N CYS A 340 -5.44 -15.92 12.36
CA CYS A 340 -5.27 -14.99 13.48
C CYS A 340 -3.87 -14.36 13.49
N LEU A 341 -3.76 -13.22 14.18
CA LEU A 341 -2.52 -12.47 14.35
C LEU A 341 -1.78 -12.88 15.64
N HIS A 342 -2.12 -14.02 16.23
CA HIS A 342 -1.54 -14.52 17.48
C HIS A 342 -0.71 -15.78 17.25
N ARG A 343 0.22 -16.05 18.17
CA ARG A 343 0.91 -17.34 18.23
C ARG A 343 -0.10 -18.42 18.58
N LEU A 344 0.00 -19.56 17.90
CA LEU A 344 -0.82 -20.73 18.17
C LEU A 344 -0.02 -21.76 18.95
N ASP A 345 -0.70 -22.47 19.82
CA ASP A 345 -0.18 -23.71 20.39
C ASP A 345 -0.18 -24.78 19.28
N ILE A 346 1.02 -25.26 18.93
CA ILE A 346 1.25 -26.16 17.81
C ILE A 346 0.66 -27.54 18.10
N ASP A 347 0.78 -28.03 19.34
CA ASP A 347 0.27 -29.33 19.74
C ASP A 347 -1.26 -29.34 19.76
N ALA A 348 -1.86 -28.28 20.32
CA ALA A 348 -3.30 -28.10 20.32
C ALA A 348 -3.85 -28.00 18.88
N LEU A 349 -3.20 -27.21 18.01
CA LEU A 349 -3.59 -27.11 16.60
C LEU A 349 -3.46 -28.45 15.88
N SER A 350 -2.35 -29.16 16.08
CA SER A 350 -2.09 -30.47 15.47
C SER A 350 -3.14 -31.50 15.88
N ALA A 351 -3.45 -31.60 17.18
CA ALA A 351 -4.48 -32.49 17.69
C ALA A 351 -5.87 -32.12 17.15
N TYR A 352 -6.21 -30.83 17.12
CA TYR A 352 -7.50 -30.37 16.63
C TYR A 352 -7.68 -30.65 15.13
N CYS A 353 -6.65 -30.38 14.32
CA CYS A 353 -6.63 -30.67 12.89
C CYS A 353 -6.72 -32.17 12.60
N ARG A 354 -6.00 -33.02 13.35
CA ARG A 354 -6.06 -34.47 13.23
C ARG A 354 -7.47 -34.99 13.49
N ARG A 355 -8.10 -34.60 14.61
CA ARG A 355 -9.47 -35.02 14.91
C ARG A 355 -10.47 -34.55 13.86
N THR A 356 -10.27 -33.36 13.29
CA THR A 356 -11.12 -32.86 12.19
C THR A 356 -10.94 -33.69 10.91
N ALA A 357 -9.72 -34.12 10.59
CA ALA A 357 -9.46 -35.00 9.45
C ALA A 357 -10.09 -36.39 9.64
N GLU A 358 -10.01 -36.96 10.86
CA GLU A 358 -10.67 -38.21 11.22
C GLU A 358 -12.19 -38.10 11.04
N LEU A 359 -12.81 -37.07 11.60
CA LEU A 359 -14.25 -36.82 11.44
C LEU A 359 -14.65 -36.70 9.97
N TYR A 360 -13.84 -36.02 9.15
CA TYR A 360 -14.08 -35.93 7.72
C TYR A 360 -14.09 -37.32 7.06
N VAL A 361 -13.09 -38.15 7.35
CA VAL A 361 -12.98 -39.51 6.78
C VAL A 361 -14.11 -40.41 7.28
N GLU A 362 -14.47 -40.34 8.56
CA GLU A 362 -15.60 -41.08 9.15
C GLU A 362 -16.91 -40.81 8.41
N ARG A 363 -17.17 -39.54 8.04
CA ARG A 363 -18.45 -39.12 7.42
C ARG A 363 -18.45 -39.15 5.90
N TYR A 364 -17.30 -38.91 5.27
CA TYR A 364 -17.18 -38.62 3.83
C TYR A 364 -16.03 -39.37 3.16
N SER A 365 -15.64 -40.56 3.66
CA SER A 365 -14.54 -41.38 3.14
C SER A 365 -14.55 -41.58 1.62
N HIS A 366 -15.74 -41.73 1.01
CA HIS A 366 -15.95 -41.90 -0.44
C HIS A 366 -15.60 -40.65 -1.27
N HIS A 367 -15.40 -39.49 -0.64
CA HIS A 367 -15.04 -38.25 -1.30
C HIS A 367 -13.68 -37.73 -0.81
N PRO A 368 -12.67 -37.69 -1.68
CA PRO A 368 -11.34 -37.21 -1.29
C PRO A 368 -11.39 -35.72 -0.97
N MET A 369 -10.76 -35.32 0.13
CA MET A 369 -10.56 -33.90 0.46
C MET A 369 -9.98 -33.12 -0.72
N SER A 370 -10.31 -31.82 -0.82
CA SER A 370 -9.58 -30.94 -1.75
C SER A 370 -8.11 -30.79 -1.32
N THR A 371 -7.24 -30.38 -2.25
CA THR A 371 -5.84 -30.07 -1.93
C THR A 371 -5.69 -29.00 -0.86
N THR A 372 -6.57 -27.99 -0.85
CA THR A 372 -6.55 -26.95 0.19
C THR A 372 -7.01 -27.48 1.54
N LEU A 373 -8.11 -28.24 1.59
CA LEU A 373 -8.60 -28.80 2.86
C LEU A 373 -7.61 -29.81 3.44
N HIS A 374 -6.98 -30.63 2.59
CA HIS A 374 -5.90 -31.53 3.00
C HIS A 374 -4.70 -30.75 3.57
N LYS A 375 -4.23 -29.68 2.89
CA LYS A 375 -3.16 -28.84 3.45
C LYS A 375 -3.53 -28.22 4.78
N LEU A 376 -4.76 -27.71 4.88
CA LEU A 376 -5.28 -27.09 6.10
C LEU A 376 -5.30 -28.08 7.27
N LEU A 377 -5.76 -29.31 7.06
CA LEU A 377 -5.93 -30.28 8.15
C LEU A 377 -4.69 -31.15 8.39
N SER A 378 -3.82 -31.35 7.40
CA SER A 378 -2.66 -32.23 7.52
C SER A 378 -1.34 -31.50 7.72
N HIS A 379 -1.21 -30.26 7.25
CA HIS A 379 0.09 -29.57 7.20
C HIS A 379 0.13 -28.24 7.96
N SER A 380 -1.01 -27.68 8.42
CA SER A 380 -1.05 -26.37 9.09
C SER A 380 -0.15 -26.29 10.32
N ALA A 381 -0.09 -27.33 11.15
CA ALA A 381 0.76 -27.32 12.34
C ALA A 381 2.25 -27.16 11.98
N ALA A 382 2.74 -27.94 11.01
CA ALA A 382 4.12 -27.86 10.53
C ALA A 382 4.42 -26.52 9.84
N VAL A 383 3.45 -25.92 9.14
CA VAL A 383 3.61 -24.58 8.56
C VAL A 383 3.72 -23.54 9.67
N VAL A 384 2.80 -23.54 10.64
CA VAL A 384 2.79 -22.59 11.75
C VAL A 384 4.07 -22.69 12.59
N GLU A 385 4.56 -23.90 12.81
CA GLU A 385 5.84 -24.16 13.50
C GLU A 385 7.02 -23.50 12.77
N SER A 386 7.01 -23.48 11.44
CA SER A 386 8.07 -22.85 10.64
C SER A 386 7.98 -21.31 10.56
N CYS A 387 6.89 -20.71 11.02
CA CYS A 387 6.66 -19.27 10.85
C CYS A 387 7.34 -18.44 11.95
N HIS A 388 8.24 -17.54 11.53
CA HIS A 388 8.86 -16.55 12.43
C HIS A 388 7.86 -15.56 13.03
N LEU A 389 6.74 -15.28 12.36
CA LEU A 389 5.67 -14.38 12.80
C LEU A 389 4.34 -15.14 12.88
N PRO A 390 3.33 -14.64 13.62
CA PRO A 390 1.99 -15.22 13.58
C PRO A 390 1.53 -15.39 12.13
N ILE A 391 1.02 -16.58 11.79
CA ILE A 391 0.75 -16.96 10.39
C ILE A 391 -0.19 -15.97 9.67
N GLY A 392 -1.17 -15.38 10.37
CA GLY A 392 -2.04 -14.36 9.78
C GLY A 392 -1.31 -13.09 9.34
N MET A 393 -0.20 -12.73 9.99
CA MET A 393 0.67 -11.60 9.59
C MET A 393 1.49 -11.90 8.33
N MET A 394 1.62 -13.18 7.97
CA MET A 394 2.39 -13.64 6.80
C MET A 394 1.48 -13.95 5.59
N SER A 395 0.20 -13.56 5.66
CA SER A 395 -0.81 -13.88 4.65
C SER A 395 -0.74 -12.98 3.41
N GLU A 396 -1.26 -13.49 2.31
CA GLU A 396 -1.41 -12.77 1.04
C GLU A 396 -2.53 -11.72 1.03
N GLU A 397 -3.35 -11.64 2.09
CA GLU A 397 -4.53 -10.77 2.14
C GLU A 397 -4.19 -9.29 1.95
N ALA A 398 -3.08 -8.83 2.54
CA ALA A 398 -2.62 -7.44 2.42
C ALA A 398 -2.26 -7.09 0.97
N ALA A 399 -1.52 -7.96 0.27
CA ALA A 399 -1.17 -7.73 -1.14
C ALA A 399 -2.42 -7.73 -2.05
N GLU A 400 -3.35 -8.66 -1.84
CA GLU A 400 -4.60 -8.73 -2.60
C GLU A 400 -5.49 -7.49 -2.36
N ALA A 401 -5.53 -6.96 -1.14
CA ALA A 401 -6.22 -5.71 -0.83
C ALA A 401 -5.59 -4.52 -1.58
N THR A 402 -4.26 -4.45 -1.61
CA THR A 402 -3.52 -3.43 -2.36
C THR A 402 -3.82 -3.49 -3.85
N HIS A 403 -3.95 -4.68 -4.45
CA HIS A 403 -4.34 -4.82 -5.86
C HIS A 403 -5.65 -4.11 -6.22
N LYS A 404 -6.62 -4.02 -5.29
CA LYS A 404 -7.86 -3.27 -5.51
C LYS A 404 -7.60 -1.76 -5.60
N ARG A 405 -6.69 -1.25 -4.76
CA ARG A 405 -6.28 0.16 -4.73
C ARG A 405 -5.44 0.55 -5.95
N VAL A 406 -4.58 -0.34 -6.45
CA VAL A 406 -3.72 -0.10 -7.63
C VAL A 406 -4.53 0.42 -8.83
N ARG A 407 -5.73 -0.10 -9.09
CA ARG A 407 -6.59 0.39 -10.18
C ARG A 407 -7.04 1.84 -9.95
N GLN A 408 -7.41 2.17 -8.72
CA GLN A 408 -7.81 3.53 -8.33
C GLN A 408 -6.63 4.50 -8.39
N TYR A 409 -5.46 4.10 -7.87
CA TYR A 409 -4.24 4.88 -7.93
C TYR A 409 -3.82 5.17 -9.36
N ARG A 410 -3.84 4.13 -10.20
CA ARG A 410 -3.62 4.30 -11.62
C ARG A 410 -4.61 5.33 -12.17
N LEU A 411 -5.91 5.25 -11.87
CA LEU A 411 -6.87 6.21 -12.44
C LEU A 411 -6.71 7.65 -11.92
N ARG A 412 -6.41 7.85 -10.64
CA ARG A 412 -6.52 9.15 -9.95
C ARG A 412 -5.18 9.86 -9.72
N HIS A 413 -4.10 9.12 -9.54
CA HIS A 413 -2.82 9.65 -9.03
C HIS A 413 -1.66 9.58 -10.04
N THR A 414 -1.93 9.24 -11.29
CA THR A 414 -0.87 9.08 -12.29
C THR A 414 -1.13 9.93 -13.53
N ARG A 415 -0.06 10.48 -14.10
CA ARG A 415 -0.09 11.23 -15.36
C ARG A 415 -0.56 10.34 -16.50
N LYS A 416 -1.26 10.96 -17.46
CA LYS A 416 -1.92 10.31 -18.62
C LYS A 416 -1.29 10.66 -19.96
N ASP A 417 -0.09 11.21 -19.93
CA ASP A 417 0.68 11.64 -21.09
C ASP A 417 1.51 10.49 -21.69
N SER A 418 2.02 9.57 -20.88
CA SER A 418 2.73 8.38 -21.35
C SER A 418 2.55 7.17 -20.42
N ARG A 419 2.75 5.97 -20.96
CA ARG A 419 2.75 4.72 -20.17
C ARG A 419 3.88 4.72 -19.13
N ILE A 420 5.05 5.21 -19.49
CA ILE A 420 6.22 5.29 -18.59
C ILE A 420 5.89 6.18 -17.39
N HIS A 421 5.34 7.38 -17.63
CA HIS A 421 4.92 8.26 -16.54
C HIS A 421 3.81 7.63 -15.69
N THR A 422 2.82 6.97 -16.33
CA THR A 422 1.77 6.27 -15.59
C THR A 422 2.35 5.23 -14.62
N MET A 423 3.30 4.42 -15.07
CA MET A 423 3.91 3.36 -14.25
C MET A 423 4.86 3.93 -13.20
N SER A 424 5.63 4.96 -13.55
CA SER A 424 6.51 5.65 -12.60
C SER A 424 5.74 6.30 -11.46
N ASP A 425 4.64 7.00 -11.78
CA ASP A 425 3.79 7.63 -10.78
C ASP A 425 3.07 6.57 -9.92
N LEU A 426 2.64 5.46 -10.53
CA LEU A 426 1.99 4.37 -9.80
C LEU A 426 2.94 3.72 -8.79
N LEU A 427 4.16 3.41 -9.22
CA LEU A 427 5.18 2.82 -8.35
C LEU A 427 5.58 3.80 -7.24
N GLY A 428 5.82 5.07 -7.60
CA GLY A 428 6.14 6.11 -6.61
C GLY A 428 5.04 6.26 -5.56
N TYR A 429 3.78 6.34 -6.00
CA TYR A 429 2.65 6.44 -5.08
C TYR A 429 2.50 5.20 -4.19
N LEU A 430 2.77 4.00 -4.69
CA LEU A 430 2.75 2.77 -3.87
C LEU A 430 3.84 2.78 -2.80
N LEU A 431 5.04 3.28 -3.12
CA LEU A 431 6.15 3.41 -2.16
C LEU A 431 5.82 4.42 -1.08
N VAL A 432 5.32 5.61 -1.46
CA VAL A 432 4.87 6.65 -0.51
C VAL A 432 3.73 6.12 0.37
N ALA A 433 2.75 5.44 -0.21
CA ALA A 433 1.61 4.92 0.54
C ALA A 433 1.94 3.74 1.46
N SER A 434 3.15 3.17 1.35
CA SER A 434 3.67 2.12 2.23
C SER A 434 4.85 2.56 3.08
N ASP A 435 5.14 3.87 3.10
CA ASP A 435 6.22 4.44 3.90
C ASP A 435 5.92 4.26 5.40
N PRO A 436 6.83 3.64 6.18
CA PRO A 436 6.60 3.37 7.60
C PRO A 436 6.48 4.64 8.45
N LEU A 437 7.16 5.73 8.10
CA LEU A 437 7.09 6.98 8.83
C LEU A 437 5.73 7.63 8.61
N LEU A 438 5.28 7.73 7.35
CA LEU A 438 3.96 8.28 7.04
C LEU A 438 2.84 7.45 7.67
N SER A 439 2.94 6.13 7.61
CA SER A 439 1.97 5.21 8.23
C SER A 439 1.89 5.35 9.75
N SER A 440 2.90 5.93 10.39
CA SER A 440 2.91 6.18 11.84
C SER A 440 2.31 7.52 12.26
N LEU A 441 2.13 8.44 11.30
CA LEU A 441 1.59 9.79 11.51
C LEU A 441 0.09 9.89 11.20
N GLY A 442 -0.43 8.97 10.38
CA GLY A 442 -1.83 8.90 9.93
C GLY A 442 -2.81 8.24 10.89
#